data_AF-A0A9D4PIJ0-F1
#
_entry.id   AF-A0A9D4PIJ0-F1
#
_cell.length_a   1.000
_cell.length_b   1.000
_cell.length_c   1.000
_cell.angle_alpha   90.00
_cell.angle_beta   90.00
_cell.angle_gamma   90.00
#
_symmetry.space_group_name_H-M   'P 1'
#
loop_
_entity.id
_entity.type
_entity.pdbx_description
1 polymer ?
#
loop_
_entity_poly.entity_id
_entity_poly.type
_entity_poly.pdbx_seq_one_letter_code
_entity_poly.pdbx_strand_id
1 'polypeptide(L)'
;MGGTKILLMLALAEALCQVSSGIEAWVTLTYVPASFEIKHGRRPSDSDDVVAWGSFKNAINETGFGYLEIYTNEKLPDEYQAYGAGFLEGYLTKDLIRMHFDNQWADYCVNETAYCKKLYSFFEENVRHMNEQAEQYRSTSPYWHQVDLILNQMAGLDDARRGHTKYFPSWSYVNATDLLFLNADGDLEDLEGALKRRVGRKVLGSGSCSALVKVLAR
;
A
#
# COMPACT_ATOMS: atom_id res chain seq x y z
N MET A 1 -19.98 70.32 -17.41
CA MET A 1 -21.14 69.58 -16.87
C MET A 1 -20.64 68.18 -16.58
N GLY A 2 -20.40 67.72 -15.35
CA GLY A 2 -20.88 68.15 -14.04
C GLY A 2 -21.43 66.92 -13.33
N GLY A 3 -20.64 66.35 -12.39
CA GLY A 3 -21.07 65.36 -11.40
C GLY A 3 -21.40 63.96 -11.95
N THR A 4 -21.32 62.84 -11.24
CA THR A 4 -21.06 62.54 -9.82
C THR A 4 -20.91 61.00 -9.75
N LYS A 5 -20.01 60.49 -8.90
CA LYS A 5 -20.27 59.44 -7.87
C LYS A 5 -19.02 58.63 -7.55
N ILE A 6 -18.51 58.88 -6.36
CA ILE A 6 -17.68 57.97 -5.56
C ILE A 6 -18.53 56.75 -5.21
N LEU A 7 -17.98 55.53 -5.38
CA LEU A 7 -18.36 54.38 -4.57
C LEU A 7 -17.11 53.57 -4.21
N LEU A 8 -17.13 53.16 -2.94
CA LEU A 8 -16.09 52.61 -2.10
C LEU A 8 -15.96 51.07 -2.28
N MET A 9 -14.78 50.55 -1.90
CA MET A 9 -14.51 49.24 -1.27
C MET A 9 -14.22 48.00 -2.14
N LEU A 10 -12.95 47.56 -2.01
CA LEU A 10 -12.47 46.22 -1.66
C LEU A 10 -13.21 44.98 -2.21
N ALA A 11 -12.52 44.22 -3.06
CA ALA A 11 -12.60 42.76 -3.09
C ALA A 11 -11.19 42.23 -3.47
N LEU A 12 -10.43 41.83 -2.46
CA LEU A 12 -10.08 40.43 -2.16
C LEU A 12 -8.97 39.91 -3.06
N ALA A 13 -7.79 39.81 -2.46
CA ALA A 13 -6.73 38.93 -2.91
C ALA A 13 -7.32 37.52 -3.01
N GLU A 14 -7.49 37.02 -4.23
CA GLU A 14 -7.63 35.60 -4.48
C GLU A 14 -6.30 34.95 -4.13
N ALA A 15 -6.23 34.49 -2.88
CA ALA A 15 -5.26 33.47 -2.51
C ALA A 15 -5.42 32.32 -3.51
N LEU A 16 -4.34 32.03 -4.23
CA LEU A 16 -4.13 30.80 -4.97
C LEU A 16 -4.16 29.65 -3.96
N CYS A 17 -5.37 29.24 -3.58
CA CYS A 17 -5.61 27.96 -2.96
C CYS A 17 -5.48 26.95 -4.11
N GLN A 18 -4.24 26.55 -4.40
CA GLN A 18 -4.02 25.34 -5.18
C GLN A 18 -4.61 24.20 -4.35
N VAL A 19 -5.86 23.86 -4.65
CA VAL A 19 -6.43 22.59 -4.21
C VAL A 19 -5.52 21.54 -4.82
N SER A 20 -4.69 20.92 -3.99
CA SER A 20 -4.00 19.67 -4.32
C SER A 20 -5.08 18.68 -4.76
N SER A 21 -5.32 18.58 -6.07
CA SER A 21 -6.28 17.65 -6.64
C SER A 21 -5.74 16.24 -6.46
N GLY A 22 -6.37 15.46 -5.57
CA GLY A 22 -6.06 14.06 -5.39
C GLY A 22 -6.32 13.25 -6.67
N ILE A 23 -5.67 12.09 -6.79
CA ILE A 23 -5.92 11.16 -7.88
C ILE A 23 -7.02 10.18 -7.43
N GLU A 24 -8.10 10.08 -8.21
CA GLU A 24 -9.17 9.09 -8.02
C GLU A 24 -9.04 7.95 -9.05
N ALA A 25 -9.14 6.71 -8.59
CA ALA A 25 -9.11 5.52 -9.44
C ALA A 25 -9.93 4.37 -8.85
N TRP A 26 -10.28 3.40 -9.69
CA TRP A 26 -10.99 2.17 -9.33
C TRP A 26 -10.57 0.98 -10.21
N VAL A 27 -10.87 -0.24 -9.76
CA VAL A 27 -10.47 -1.49 -10.41
C VAL A 27 -11.71 -2.27 -10.85
N THR A 28 -11.72 -2.79 -12.09
CA THR A 28 -12.81 -3.63 -12.62
C THR A 28 -12.41 -5.10 -12.69
N LEU A 29 -13.35 -6.04 -12.44
CA LEU A 29 -13.15 -7.48 -12.59
C LEU A 29 -13.85 -8.02 -13.84
N THR A 30 -13.10 -8.61 -14.77
CA THR A 30 -13.68 -9.28 -15.97
C THR A 30 -13.81 -10.79 -15.74
N TYR A 31 -15.01 -11.36 -15.91
CA TYR A 31 -15.23 -12.80 -15.72
C TYR A 31 -14.65 -13.61 -16.90
N VAL A 32 -13.39 -14.01 -16.76
CA VAL A 32 -12.66 -15.07 -17.48
C VAL A 32 -11.72 -14.63 -18.63
N PRO A 33 -10.39 -14.77 -18.44
CA PRO A 33 -9.72 -14.88 -17.13
C PRO A 33 -9.96 -13.59 -16.31
N ALA A 34 -10.00 -13.73 -14.97
CA ALA A 34 -10.16 -12.60 -14.05
C ALA A 34 -9.09 -11.55 -14.33
N SER A 35 -9.48 -10.41 -14.89
CA SER A 35 -8.57 -9.29 -15.17
C SER A 35 -8.94 -8.11 -14.28
N PHE A 36 -7.93 -7.53 -13.63
CA PHE A 36 -8.04 -6.32 -12.83
C PHE A 36 -7.53 -5.16 -13.67
N GLU A 37 -8.36 -4.16 -13.91
CA GLU A 37 -8.01 -3.01 -14.74
C GLU A 37 -8.27 -1.68 -14.01
N ILE A 38 -7.25 -0.83 -13.95
CA ILE A 38 -7.34 0.53 -13.38
C ILE A 38 -8.13 1.43 -14.32
N LYS A 39 -9.11 2.13 -13.75
CA LYS A 39 -9.91 3.16 -14.41
C LYS A 39 -9.86 4.43 -13.58
N HIS A 40 -9.86 5.57 -14.26
CA HIS A 40 -9.72 6.88 -13.64
C HIS A 40 -11.05 7.57 -13.37
N GLY A 41 -11.05 8.44 -12.36
CA GLY A 41 -12.16 9.31 -12.03
C GLY A 41 -13.22 8.62 -11.18
N ARG A 42 -14.38 9.29 -11.06
CA ARG A 42 -15.45 8.86 -10.17
C ARG A 42 -16.00 7.49 -10.59
N ARG A 43 -16.13 6.59 -9.62
CA ARG A 43 -16.76 5.27 -9.80
C ARG A 43 -18.21 5.44 -10.32
N PRO A 44 -18.67 4.59 -11.25
CA PRO A 44 -20.09 4.46 -11.56
C PRO A 44 -20.91 4.15 -10.30
N SER A 45 -22.12 4.71 -10.19
CA SER A 45 -23.01 4.48 -9.04
C SER A 45 -23.47 3.02 -8.94
N ASP A 46 -23.72 2.38 -10.09
CA ASP A 46 -24.34 1.06 -10.22
C ASP A 46 -23.43 0.09 -10.99
N SER A 47 -22.32 -0.31 -10.38
CA SER A 47 -21.37 -1.24 -10.99
C SER A 47 -21.04 -2.34 -9.99
N ASP A 48 -21.58 -3.53 -10.26
CA ASP A 48 -21.32 -4.75 -9.49
C ASP A 48 -19.94 -5.36 -9.83
N ASP A 49 -19.29 -4.88 -10.89
CA ASP A 49 -17.99 -5.32 -11.40
C ASP A 49 -16.80 -4.47 -10.92
N VAL A 50 -17.04 -3.34 -10.25
CA VAL A 50 -15.96 -2.61 -9.55
C VAL A 50 -15.58 -3.39 -8.29
N VAL A 51 -14.31 -3.76 -8.19
CA VAL A 51 -13.78 -4.53 -7.04
C VAL A 51 -13.23 -3.66 -5.93
N ALA A 52 -12.56 -2.56 -6.28
CA ALA A 52 -12.03 -1.59 -5.34
C ALA A 52 -12.05 -0.17 -5.94
N TRP A 53 -12.19 0.85 -5.10
CA TRP A 53 -12.09 2.26 -5.48
C TRP A 53 -11.50 3.07 -4.34
N GLY A 54 -10.97 4.25 -4.65
CA GLY A 54 -10.24 5.02 -3.66
C GLY A 54 -9.62 6.29 -4.22
N SER A 55 -8.92 6.99 -3.34
CA SER A 55 -8.19 8.18 -3.70
C SER A 55 -6.89 8.29 -2.92
N PHE A 56 -5.90 8.94 -3.53
CA PHE A 56 -4.69 9.34 -2.85
C PHE A 56 -4.46 10.84 -2.98
N LYS A 57 -4.32 11.51 -1.83
CA LYS A 57 -3.94 12.91 -1.73
C LYS A 57 -2.56 13.00 -1.10
N ASN A 58 -1.58 13.37 -1.91
CA ASN A 58 -0.24 13.67 -1.43
C ASN A 58 -0.21 15.08 -0.83
N ALA A 59 -0.21 15.17 0.51
CA ALA A 59 -0.12 16.45 1.24
C ALA A 59 1.14 16.52 2.11
N ILE A 60 2.18 15.76 1.75
CA ILE A 60 3.40 15.61 2.57
C ILE A 60 4.10 16.97 2.74
N ASN A 61 4.10 17.82 1.72
CA ASN A 61 4.75 19.12 1.79
C ASN A 61 3.97 20.14 2.65
N GLU A 62 2.65 19.99 2.75
CA GLU A 62 1.79 20.89 3.52
C GLU A 62 1.58 20.43 4.97
N THR A 63 1.41 19.12 5.20
CA THR A 63 1.04 18.57 6.51
C THR A 63 2.03 17.54 7.06
N GLY A 64 2.93 17.03 6.23
CA GLY A 64 3.79 15.88 6.55
C GLY A 64 3.14 14.53 6.29
N PHE A 65 1.90 14.46 5.78
CA PHE A 65 1.15 13.22 5.57
C PHE A 65 0.66 13.04 4.14
N GLY A 66 0.65 11.79 3.68
CA GLY A 66 -0.19 11.35 2.56
C GLY A 66 -1.50 10.77 3.10
N TYR A 67 -2.61 11.01 2.40
CA TYR A 67 -3.92 10.48 2.76
C TYR A 67 -4.38 9.50 1.67
N LEU A 68 -4.48 8.22 2.03
CA LEU A 68 -4.94 7.14 1.18
C LEU A 68 -6.27 6.62 1.72
N GLU A 69 -7.27 6.54 0.84
CA GLU A 69 -8.56 5.92 1.12
C GLU A 69 -8.82 4.83 0.10
N ILE A 70 -9.14 3.62 0.57
CA ILE A 70 -9.46 2.46 -0.26
C ILE A 70 -10.72 1.81 0.28
N TYR A 71 -11.61 1.47 -0.64
CA TYR A 71 -12.87 0.78 -0.39
C TYR A 71 -12.97 -0.42 -1.33
N THR A 72 -13.59 -1.50 -0.86
CA THR A 72 -13.83 -2.71 -1.65
C THR A 72 -15.32 -2.99 -1.78
N ASN A 73 -15.67 -3.79 -2.80
CA ASN A 73 -17.06 -4.17 -3.04
C ASN A 73 -17.39 -5.49 -2.34
N GLU A 74 -18.14 -5.40 -1.24
CA GLU A 74 -18.57 -6.54 -0.42
C GLU A 74 -19.39 -7.60 -1.16
N LYS A 75 -19.94 -7.27 -2.34
CA LYS A 75 -20.69 -8.23 -3.17
C LYS A 75 -19.78 -9.21 -3.91
N LEU A 76 -18.47 -8.91 -4.00
CA LEU A 76 -17.50 -9.74 -4.68
C LEU A 76 -16.74 -10.65 -3.71
N PRO A 77 -16.22 -11.79 -4.17
CA PRO A 77 -15.35 -12.65 -3.36
C PRO A 77 -14.20 -11.86 -2.71
N ASP A 78 -13.91 -12.13 -1.45
CA ASP A 78 -12.97 -11.36 -0.63
C ASP A 78 -11.52 -11.49 -1.10
N GLU A 79 -11.15 -12.59 -1.75
CA GLU A 79 -9.84 -12.73 -2.39
C GLU A 79 -9.64 -11.69 -3.51
N TYR A 80 -10.70 -11.38 -4.27
CA TYR A 80 -10.64 -10.36 -5.31
C TYR A 80 -10.67 -8.96 -4.70
N GLN A 81 -11.42 -8.77 -3.62
CA GLN A 81 -11.40 -7.52 -2.87
C GLN A 81 -10.00 -7.22 -2.34
N ALA A 82 -9.33 -8.19 -1.72
CA ALA A 82 -7.99 -8.04 -1.18
C ALA A 82 -6.97 -7.74 -2.29
N TYR A 83 -6.96 -8.54 -3.37
CA TYR A 83 -6.10 -8.27 -4.52
C TYR A 83 -6.36 -6.89 -5.13
N GLY A 84 -7.63 -6.55 -5.36
CA GLY A 84 -8.04 -5.26 -5.93
C GLY A 84 -7.65 -4.07 -5.05
N ALA A 85 -7.75 -4.20 -3.73
CA ALA A 85 -7.30 -3.19 -2.78
C ALA A 85 -5.80 -2.94 -2.90
N GLY A 86 -4.99 -4.00 -2.91
CA GLY A 86 -3.55 -3.91 -3.09
C GLY A 86 -3.17 -3.34 -4.45
N PHE A 87 -3.82 -3.78 -5.52
CA PHE A 87 -3.59 -3.30 -6.88
C PHE A 87 -3.88 -1.81 -7.01
N LEU A 88 -4.97 -1.34 -6.39
CA LEU A 88 -5.30 0.08 -6.35
C LEU A 88 -4.29 0.90 -5.52
N GLU A 89 -3.88 0.40 -4.35
CA GLU A 89 -2.86 1.04 -3.51
C GLU A 89 -1.54 1.19 -4.27
N GLY A 90 -1.01 0.07 -4.79
CA GLY A 90 0.26 0.02 -5.50
C GLY A 90 0.26 0.91 -6.74
N TYR A 91 -0.89 1.13 -7.37
CA TYR A 91 -1.06 2.09 -8.45
C TYR A 91 -1.01 3.54 -7.95
N LEU A 92 -1.82 3.88 -6.94
CA LEU A 92 -1.98 5.24 -6.44
C LEU A 92 -0.73 5.79 -5.73
N THR A 93 0.05 4.92 -5.08
CA THR A 93 1.19 5.31 -4.24
C THR A 93 2.55 4.86 -4.77
N LYS A 94 2.61 4.34 -6.01
CA LYS A 94 3.81 3.79 -6.66
C LYS A 94 5.09 4.60 -6.43
N ASP A 95 5.04 5.91 -6.68
CA ASP A 95 6.21 6.77 -6.56
C ASP A 95 6.70 6.91 -5.11
N LEU A 96 5.78 6.94 -4.14
CA LEU A 96 6.11 6.99 -2.72
C LEU A 96 6.64 5.65 -2.22
N ILE A 97 6.10 4.53 -2.68
CA ILE A 97 6.66 3.20 -2.39
C ILE A 97 8.12 3.12 -2.84
N ARG A 98 8.42 3.55 -4.08
CA ARG A 98 9.80 3.60 -4.59
C ARG A 98 10.69 4.48 -3.72
N MET A 99 10.28 5.74 -3.49
CA MET A 99 11.09 6.67 -2.68
C MET A 99 11.29 6.17 -1.25
N HIS A 100 10.29 5.53 -0.64
CA HIS A 100 10.39 5.00 0.71
C HIS A 100 11.37 3.82 0.77
N PHE A 101 11.31 2.91 -0.22
CA PHE A 101 12.29 1.83 -0.34
C PHE A 101 13.72 2.37 -0.50
N ASP A 102 13.91 3.35 -1.40
CA ASP A 102 15.23 3.93 -1.63
C ASP A 102 15.79 4.59 -0.36
N ASN A 103 14.93 5.27 0.40
CA ASN A 103 15.32 5.94 1.65
C ASN A 103 15.67 4.96 2.79
N GLN A 104 15.03 3.79 2.85
CA GLN A 104 15.16 2.86 3.98
C GLN A 104 16.09 1.68 3.71
N TRP A 105 16.11 1.18 2.46
CA TRP A 105 16.60 -0.16 2.15
C TRP A 105 17.61 -0.23 1.00
N ALA A 106 17.82 0.83 0.22
CA ALA A 106 18.73 0.81 -0.94
C ALA A 106 20.13 0.26 -0.60
N ASP A 107 20.66 0.63 0.57
CA ASP A 107 22.00 0.22 1.01
C ASP A 107 22.01 -1.00 1.94
N TYR A 108 20.85 -1.60 2.23
CA TYR A 108 20.70 -2.60 3.29
C TYR A 108 21.60 -3.84 3.12
N CYS A 109 21.78 -4.25 1.87
CA CYS A 109 22.59 -5.41 1.48
C CYS A 109 23.99 -5.06 0.95
N VAL A 110 24.37 -3.78 0.93
CA VAL A 110 25.69 -3.35 0.47
C VAL A 110 26.77 -3.95 1.37
N ASN A 111 27.75 -4.63 0.76
CA ASN A 111 28.82 -5.37 1.44
C ASN A 111 28.38 -6.52 2.38
N GLU A 112 27.10 -6.92 2.36
CA GLU A 112 26.53 -7.96 3.25
C GLU A 112 25.87 -9.10 2.43
N THR A 113 26.37 -9.37 1.21
CA THR A 113 25.76 -10.33 0.25
C THR A 113 25.52 -11.72 0.84
N ALA A 114 26.41 -12.22 1.70
CA ALA A 114 26.26 -13.53 2.32
C ALA A 114 25.11 -13.59 3.34
N TYR A 115 24.89 -12.51 4.10
CA TYR A 115 23.74 -12.38 4.99
C TYR A 115 22.46 -12.23 4.17
N CYS A 116 22.45 -11.32 3.19
CA CYS A 116 21.26 -11.10 2.38
C CYS A 116 20.85 -12.35 1.60
N LYS A 117 21.79 -13.16 1.09
CA LYS A 117 21.43 -14.44 0.47
C LYS A 117 20.63 -15.35 1.42
N LYS A 118 20.97 -15.39 2.71
CA LYS A 118 20.21 -16.17 3.70
C LYS A 118 18.85 -15.55 3.98
N LEU A 119 18.79 -14.21 4.08
CA LEU A 119 17.55 -13.49 4.33
C LEU A 119 16.54 -13.66 3.19
N TYR A 120 16.98 -13.46 1.94
CA TYR A 120 16.13 -13.69 0.76
C TYR A 120 15.67 -15.15 0.68
N SER A 121 16.56 -16.12 0.95
CA SER A 121 16.18 -17.55 1.04
C SER A 121 15.13 -17.81 2.13
N PHE A 122 15.27 -17.18 3.30
CA PHE A 122 14.30 -17.30 4.39
C PHE A 122 12.94 -16.72 3.99
N PHE A 123 12.91 -15.54 3.38
CA PHE A 123 11.67 -14.93 2.89
C PHE A 123 11.00 -15.78 1.81
N GLU A 124 11.76 -16.27 0.83
CA GLU A 124 11.24 -17.15 -0.23
C GLU A 124 10.63 -18.43 0.35
N GLU A 125 11.32 -19.07 1.29
CA GLU A 125 10.83 -20.28 1.96
C GLU A 125 9.58 -20.01 2.81
N ASN A 126 9.57 -18.91 3.57
CA ASN A 126 8.44 -18.54 4.41
C ASN A 126 7.19 -18.22 3.57
N VAL A 127 7.34 -17.42 2.52
CA VAL A 127 6.21 -17.09 1.65
C VAL A 127 5.72 -18.32 0.89
N ARG A 128 6.62 -19.17 0.38
CA ARG A 128 6.22 -20.44 -0.22
C ARG A 128 5.41 -21.29 0.76
N HIS A 129 5.87 -21.43 2.00
CA HIS A 129 5.14 -22.16 3.03
C HIS A 129 3.75 -21.56 3.27
N MET A 130 3.65 -20.24 3.45
CA MET A 130 2.34 -19.58 3.64
C MET A 130 1.40 -19.79 2.44
N ASN A 131 1.91 -19.77 1.21
CA ASN A 131 1.12 -20.07 0.01
C ASN A 131 0.60 -21.51 0.01
N GLU A 132 1.47 -22.49 0.29
CA GLU A 132 1.08 -23.91 0.37
C GLU A 132 0.02 -24.14 1.45
N GLN A 133 0.18 -23.51 2.62
CA GLN A 133 -0.78 -23.62 3.72
C GLN A 133 -2.11 -22.91 3.41
N ALA A 134 -2.05 -21.71 2.82
CA ALA A 134 -3.23 -20.98 2.38
C ALA A 134 -4.02 -21.79 1.34
N GLU A 135 -3.35 -22.32 0.31
CA GLU A 135 -3.97 -23.17 -0.71
C GLU A 135 -4.66 -24.39 -0.08
N GLN A 136 -4.00 -25.04 0.87
CA GLN A 136 -4.52 -26.25 1.50
C GLN A 136 -5.69 -25.98 2.46
N TYR A 137 -5.67 -24.84 3.17
CA TYR A 137 -6.52 -24.65 4.34
C TYR A 137 -7.45 -23.43 4.30
N ARG A 138 -7.35 -22.52 3.31
CA ARG A 138 -8.17 -21.29 3.25
C ARG A 138 -9.68 -21.56 3.29
N SER A 139 -10.16 -22.68 2.77
CA SER A 139 -11.60 -23.01 2.76
C SER A 139 -12.11 -23.61 4.06
N THR A 140 -11.21 -24.02 4.97
CA THR A 140 -11.58 -24.77 6.20
C THR A 140 -11.04 -24.14 7.48
N SER A 141 -10.02 -23.29 7.39
CA SER A 141 -9.41 -22.59 8.51
C SER A 141 -9.59 -21.08 8.36
N PRO A 142 -10.36 -20.42 9.25
CA PRO A 142 -10.47 -18.96 9.25
C PRO A 142 -9.11 -18.26 9.36
N TYR A 143 -8.13 -18.86 10.04
CA TYR A 143 -6.77 -18.32 10.13
C TYR A 143 -6.09 -18.28 8.75
N TRP A 144 -6.05 -19.42 8.06
CA TRP A 144 -5.39 -19.51 6.74
C TRP A 144 -6.15 -18.75 5.66
N HIS A 145 -7.47 -18.59 5.81
CA HIS A 145 -8.25 -17.69 4.99
C HIS A 145 -7.77 -16.24 5.13
N GLN A 146 -7.57 -15.72 6.35
CA GLN A 146 -7.08 -14.36 6.54
C GLN A 146 -5.65 -14.18 6.05
N VAL A 147 -4.78 -15.18 6.21
CA VAL A 147 -3.43 -15.16 5.63
C VAL A 147 -3.49 -15.08 4.10
N ASP A 148 -4.37 -15.86 3.46
CA ASP A 148 -4.59 -15.81 2.01
C ASP A 148 -5.01 -14.40 1.53
N LEU A 149 -5.90 -13.72 2.26
CA LEU A 149 -6.30 -12.34 1.92
C LEU A 149 -5.12 -11.36 1.98
N ILE A 150 -4.27 -11.44 3.02
CA ILE A 150 -3.07 -10.60 3.13
C ILE A 150 -2.11 -10.85 1.95
N LEU A 151 -1.89 -12.12 1.59
CA LEU A 151 -1.05 -12.48 0.45
C LEU A 151 -1.62 -11.95 -0.88
N ASN A 152 -2.94 -12.01 -1.07
CA ASN A 152 -3.61 -11.45 -2.24
C ASN A 152 -3.43 -9.93 -2.33
N GLN A 153 -3.59 -9.21 -1.21
CA GLN A 153 -3.36 -7.77 -1.18
C GLN A 153 -1.90 -7.41 -1.50
N MET A 154 -0.94 -8.14 -0.92
CA MET A 154 0.48 -7.95 -1.23
C MET A 154 0.79 -8.20 -2.72
N ALA A 155 0.20 -9.24 -3.31
CA ALA A 155 0.39 -9.56 -4.73
C ALA A 155 -0.15 -8.45 -5.63
N GLY A 156 -1.38 -7.97 -5.37
CA GLY A 156 -1.95 -6.85 -6.14
C GLY A 156 -1.07 -5.60 -6.07
N LEU A 157 -0.58 -5.27 -4.87
CA LEU A 157 0.31 -4.12 -4.68
C LEU A 157 1.62 -4.27 -5.47
N ASP A 158 2.20 -5.47 -5.49
CA ASP A 158 3.41 -5.79 -6.26
C ASP A 158 3.21 -5.66 -7.77
N ASP A 159 2.10 -6.19 -8.28
CA ASP A 159 1.82 -6.13 -9.71
C ASP A 159 1.61 -4.67 -10.17
N ALA A 160 0.81 -3.89 -9.43
CA ALA A 160 0.54 -2.51 -9.78
C ALA A 160 1.78 -1.62 -9.68
N ARG A 161 2.59 -1.74 -8.60
CA ARG A 161 3.81 -0.93 -8.47
C ARG A 161 4.82 -1.22 -9.59
N ARG A 162 4.87 -2.46 -10.12
CA ARG A 162 5.71 -2.84 -11.27
C ARG A 162 5.24 -2.21 -12.58
N GLY A 163 4.10 -1.51 -12.57
CA GLY A 163 3.57 -0.74 -13.70
C GLY A 163 2.44 -1.44 -14.44
N HIS A 164 1.92 -2.55 -13.92
CA HIS A 164 0.72 -3.16 -14.49
C HIS A 164 -0.49 -2.29 -14.19
N THR A 165 -1.21 -1.88 -15.23
CA THR A 165 -2.53 -1.21 -15.12
C THR A 165 -3.68 -2.14 -15.49
N LYS A 166 -3.34 -3.28 -16.09
CA LYS A 166 -4.22 -4.42 -16.35
C LYS A 166 -3.45 -5.71 -16.06
N TYR A 167 -4.00 -6.58 -15.22
CA TYR A 167 -3.31 -7.81 -14.84
C TYR A 167 -4.25 -8.99 -14.61
N PHE A 168 -3.74 -10.18 -14.88
CA PHE A 168 -4.40 -11.46 -14.65
C PHE A 168 -3.59 -12.20 -13.58
N PRO A 169 -4.00 -12.15 -12.30
CA PRO A 169 -3.24 -12.78 -11.24
C PRO A 169 -3.12 -14.28 -11.47
N SER A 170 -1.89 -14.78 -11.33
CA SER A 170 -1.66 -16.21 -11.17
C SER A 170 -1.87 -16.59 -9.71
N TRP A 171 -2.33 -17.81 -9.43
CA TRP A 171 -2.49 -18.33 -8.07
C TRP A 171 -1.17 -18.50 -7.29
N SER A 172 -0.02 -18.14 -7.87
CA SER A 172 1.28 -18.14 -7.19
C SER A 172 1.62 -16.72 -6.74
N TYR A 173 1.45 -16.44 -5.45
CA TYR A 173 1.51 -15.09 -4.89
C TYR A 173 2.91 -14.63 -4.49
N VAL A 174 3.97 -15.05 -5.20
CA VAL A 174 5.34 -15.01 -4.65
C VAL A 174 6.40 -14.53 -5.62
N ASN A 175 6.58 -13.21 -5.66
CA ASN A 175 7.90 -12.63 -5.94
C ASN A 175 8.09 -11.26 -5.26
N ALA A 176 7.40 -11.03 -4.14
CA ALA A 176 7.30 -9.73 -3.49
C ALA A 176 8.45 -9.45 -2.52
N THR A 177 9.67 -9.93 -2.79
CA THR A 177 10.75 -9.86 -1.79
C THR A 177 11.12 -8.44 -1.43
N ASP A 178 11.11 -7.51 -2.38
CA ASP A 178 11.37 -6.08 -2.10
C ASP A 178 10.23 -5.41 -1.33
N LEU A 179 8.98 -5.85 -1.53
CA LEU A 179 7.85 -5.38 -0.71
C LEU A 179 7.86 -5.97 0.69
N LEU A 180 8.36 -7.19 0.85
CA LEU A 180 8.53 -7.78 2.17
C LEU A 180 9.47 -6.94 3.03
N PHE A 181 10.53 -6.34 2.47
CA PHE A 181 11.36 -5.40 3.23
C PHE A 181 10.55 -4.22 3.81
N LEU A 182 9.60 -3.68 3.03
CA LEU A 182 8.74 -2.59 3.50
C LEU A 182 7.72 -3.04 4.56
N ASN A 183 7.37 -4.33 4.59
CA ASN A 183 6.36 -4.89 5.50
C ASN A 183 6.96 -5.65 6.69
N ALA A 184 8.25 -5.95 6.66
CA ALA A 184 8.97 -6.75 7.65
C ALA A 184 10.06 -5.93 8.38
N ASP A 185 10.02 -4.59 8.32
CA ASP A 185 11.01 -3.71 8.98
C ASP A 185 11.24 -4.10 10.45
N GLY A 186 10.16 -4.31 11.20
CA GLY A 186 10.23 -4.76 12.59
C GLY A 186 10.80 -6.18 12.73
N ASP A 187 10.38 -7.13 11.89
CA ASP A 187 10.90 -8.51 11.92
C ASP A 187 12.40 -8.58 11.58
N LEU A 188 12.89 -7.66 10.74
CA LEU A 188 14.30 -7.62 10.35
C LEU A 188 15.22 -7.35 11.55
N GLU A 189 14.77 -6.62 12.57
CA GLU A 189 15.54 -6.37 13.79
C GLU A 189 15.98 -7.68 14.48
N ASP A 190 15.08 -8.66 14.55
CA ASP A 190 15.36 -9.98 15.13
C ASP A 190 16.02 -10.93 14.12
N LEU A 191 15.58 -10.90 12.86
CA LEU A 191 16.12 -11.76 11.80
C LEU A 191 17.60 -11.48 11.51
N GLU A 192 18.05 -10.23 11.65
CA GLU A 192 19.47 -9.88 11.58
C GLU A 192 20.32 -10.74 12.54
N GLY A 193 19.88 -10.83 13.80
CA GLY A 193 20.56 -11.63 14.82
C GLY A 193 20.43 -13.14 14.54
N ALA A 194 19.22 -13.61 14.25
CA ALA A 194 18.95 -15.03 13.99
C ALA A 194 19.74 -15.58 12.80
N LEU A 195 19.88 -14.78 11.74
CA LEU A 195 20.63 -15.14 10.52
C LEU A 195 22.13 -14.79 10.60
N LYS A 196 22.58 -14.33 11.77
CA LYS A 196 23.99 -14.03 12.09
C LYS A 196 24.60 -12.97 11.17
N ARG A 197 23.90 -11.84 11.00
CA ARG A 197 24.45 -10.65 10.36
C ARG A 197 25.71 -10.21 11.10
N ARG A 198 26.77 -9.85 10.36
CA ARG A 198 28.08 -9.54 10.96
C ARG A 198 28.10 -8.18 11.64
N VAL A 199 27.50 -7.19 11.00
CA VAL A 199 27.34 -5.84 11.52
C VAL A 199 25.86 -5.64 11.81
N GLY A 200 25.47 -5.68 13.09
CA GLY A 200 24.11 -5.36 13.49
C GLY A 200 23.80 -3.90 13.18
N ARG A 201 22.63 -3.63 12.59
CA ARG A 201 22.19 -2.24 12.39
C ARG A 201 21.86 -1.65 13.76
N LYS A 202 22.15 -0.37 13.93
CA LYS A 202 21.57 0.38 15.05
C LYS A 202 20.10 0.61 14.71
N VAL A 203 19.21 -0.14 15.37
CA VAL A 203 17.77 0.08 15.28
C VAL A 203 17.46 1.50 15.73
N LEU A 204 16.95 2.33 14.82
CA LEU A 204 16.53 3.69 15.12
C LEU A 204 15.23 3.62 15.91
N GLY A 205 15.25 4.08 17.16
CA GLY A 205 14.08 3.95 18.05
C GLY A 205 14.14 2.78 19.03
N SER A 206 15.25 2.02 19.08
CA SER A 206 15.48 1.01 20.12
C SER A 206 15.53 1.68 21.51
N GLY A 207 14.37 1.77 22.17
CA GLY A 207 14.25 2.39 23.48
C GLY A 207 12.85 2.83 23.92
N SER A 208 11.93 3.26 23.04
CA SER A 208 10.54 3.57 23.47
C SER A 208 9.59 4.06 22.36
N CYS A 209 8.75 3.16 21.82
CA CYS A 209 7.40 3.55 21.46
C CYS A 209 6.65 3.87 22.77
N SER A 210 6.08 5.07 22.88
CA SER A 210 5.31 5.46 24.07
C SER A 210 3.83 5.44 23.74
N ALA A 211 3.02 4.83 24.60
CA ALA A 211 1.57 4.85 24.51
C ALA A 211 0.98 5.38 25.82
N LEU A 212 -0.05 6.22 25.72
CA LEU A 212 -0.80 6.73 26.87
C LEU A 212 -2.29 6.42 26.68
N VAL A 213 -2.81 5.54 27.53
CA VAL A 213 -4.26 5.32 27.64
C VAL A 213 -4.75 6.11 28.85
N LYS A 214 -5.41 7.24 28.59
CA LYS A 214 -5.94 8.10 29.65
C LYS A 214 -7.45 7.94 29.78
N VAL A 215 -7.88 7.29 30.87
CA VAL A 215 -9.28 7.34 31.30
C VAL A 215 -9.55 8.71 31.93
N LEU A 216 -10.54 9.43 31.39
CA LEU A 216 -10.94 10.76 31.87
C LEU A 216 -11.87 10.65 33.08
N ALA A 217 -11.84 11.65 33.96
CA ALA A 217 -12.80 11.73 35.06
C ALA A 217 -14.22 11.94 34.52
N ARG A 218 -15.22 11.36 35.19
CA ARG A 218 -16.63 11.58 34.89
C ARG A 218 -17.07 12.96 35.38
#